data_AF-A0A958MB80-F1
#
_entry.id   AF-A0A958MB80-F1
#
_cell.length_a   1.000
_cell.length_b   1.000
_cell.length_c   1.000
_cell.angle_alpha   90.00
_cell.angle_beta   90.00
_cell.angle_gamma   90.00
#
_symmetry.space_group_name_H-M   'P 1'
#
loop_
_entity.id
_entity.type
_entity.pdbx_description
1 polymer ?
#
loop_
_entity_poly.entity_id
_entity_poly.type
_entity_poly.pdbx_seq_one_letter_code
_entity_poly.pdbx_strand_id
1 'polypeptide(L)'
;SEAGVLPVAPDRVLQKGRLQPGKMFFIDTEAGVIIDDEKIKHEYASRKPYGKWLKEQIVDLDKLPAPKKVHGLNEKTLLERQKAFGYTLEYIKLILNPMATHGIEATGSMGDDTPIALLSKRPQPLYNYFKQLFAQVTNPPIDPIREEVVMTEDVMLGGEKNLLDETPEHAHRLRLKRPILTNEELEKIRHVNKGDLKAEVLSTVFNKEDGKKGLEKALKAIFKQADAAIKKGVSILILSDRELDKDNVPMPTLLACAGLHHHLIRRGTRTKVSLVCETG
;
A
#
# COMPACT_ATOMS: atom_id res chain seq x y z
N SER A 1 16.37 24.43 -20.91
CA SER A 1 15.62 23.38 -21.64
C SER A 1 14.62 23.97 -22.62
N GLU A 2 14.95 25.09 -23.26
CA GLU A 2 14.03 25.83 -24.12
C GLU A 2 14.42 25.68 -25.58
N ALA A 3 13.45 25.81 -26.48
CA ALA A 3 13.72 25.82 -27.92
C ALA A 3 14.33 27.18 -28.31
N GLY A 4 15.31 27.17 -29.21
CA GLY A 4 15.94 28.39 -29.73
C GLY A 4 17.23 28.82 -29.00
N VAL A 5 17.76 27.99 -28.10
CA VAL A 5 19.06 28.25 -27.43
C VAL A 5 20.27 28.17 -28.35
N LEU A 6 20.15 27.48 -29.50
CA LEU A 6 21.20 27.37 -30.51
C LEU A 6 20.69 27.93 -31.85
N PRO A 7 21.44 28.83 -32.51
CA PRO A 7 21.06 29.37 -33.80
C PRO A 7 21.27 28.31 -34.89
N VAL A 8 20.17 27.78 -35.43
CA VAL A 8 20.16 26.84 -36.56
C VAL A 8 19.30 27.44 -37.67
N ALA A 9 19.85 27.55 -38.87
CA ALA A 9 19.13 28.08 -40.02
C ALA A 9 17.91 27.18 -40.35
N PRO A 10 16.70 27.73 -40.60
CA PRO A 10 15.48 26.93 -40.75
C PRO A 10 15.54 25.88 -41.87
N ASP A 11 16.26 26.17 -42.95
CA ASP A 11 16.51 25.28 -44.08
C ASP A 11 17.37 24.05 -43.72
N ARG A 12 18.07 24.08 -42.58
CA ARG A 12 18.88 22.97 -42.06
C ARG A 12 18.14 22.14 -40.99
N VAL A 13 16.90 22.47 -40.66
CA VAL A 13 16.11 21.75 -39.65
C VAL A 13 15.31 20.63 -40.30
N LEU A 14 15.78 19.39 -40.16
CA LEU A 14 15.06 18.21 -40.65
C LEU A 14 13.77 17.93 -39.87
N GLN A 15 13.82 18.04 -38.54
CA GLN A 15 12.69 17.76 -37.66
C GLN A 15 12.73 18.65 -36.40
N LYS A 16 11.56 19.08 -35.93
CA LYS A 16 11.38 19.81 -34.67
C LYS A 16 10.30 19.13 -33.84
N GLY A 17 10.59 18.87 -32.56
CA GLY A 17 9.68 18.16 -31.67
C GLY A 17 9.93 18.48 -30.21
N ARG A 18 9.23 17.76 -29.33
CA ARG A 18 9.39 17.80 -27.87
C ARG A 18 9.22 16.41 -27.28
N LEU A 19 9.83 16.17 -26.13
CA LEU A 19 9.56 14.96 -25.36
C LEU A 19 8.14 15.02 -24.78
N GLN A 20 7.38 13.94 -24.97
CA GLN A 20 6.05 13.73 -24.38
C GLN A 20 6.18 12.84 -23.14
N PRO A 21 5.18 12.80 -22.25
CA PRO A 21 5.22 11.95 -21.06
C PRO A 21 5.62 10.50 -21.39
N GLY A 22 6.67 10.01 -20.73
CA GLY A 22 7.18 8.65 -20.88
C GLY A 22 7.89 8.33 -22.20
N LYS A 23 8.07 9.30 -23.12
CA LYS A 23 8.85 9.11 -24.35
C LYS A 23 10.33 9.37 -24.14
N MET A 24 11.16 8.60 -24.81
CA MET A 24 12.62 8.76 -24.84
C MET A 24 13.18 8.70 -26.26
N PHE A 25 14.41 9.16 -26.45
CA PHE A 25 15.22 8.83 -27.61
C PHE A 25 16.66 8.67 -27.15
N PHE A 26 17.45 7.95 -27.92
CA PHE A 26 18.85 7.69 -27.62
C PHE A 26 19.70 8.00 -28.85
N ILE A 27 20.88 8.57 -28.62
CA ILE A 27 21.86 8.79 -29.69
C ILE A 27 22.98 7.79 -29.49
N ASP A 28 23.10 6.86 -30.43
CA ASP A 28 24.24 5.96 -30.49
C ASP A 28 25.36 6.66 -31.26
N THR A 29 26.39 7.10 -30.55
CA THR A 29 27.52 7.83 -31.14
C THR A 29 28.47 6.94 -31.92
N GLU A 30 28.51 5.63 -31.64
CA GLU A 30 29.37 4.68 -32.35
C GLU A 30 28.72 4.28 -33.68
N ALA A 31 27.43 3.96 -33.65
CA ALA A 31 26.67 3.65 -34.85
C ALA A 31 26.24 4.90 -35.63
N GLY A 32 26.33 6.09 -35.03
CA GLY A 32 25.98 7.37 -35.65
C GLY A 32 24.47 7.52 -35.92
N VAL A 33 23.62 6.87 -35.13
CA VAL A 33 22.16 6.83 -35.34
C VAL A 33 21.39 7.38 -34.15
N ILE A 34 20.22 7.96 -34.45
CA ILE A 34 19.22 8.32 -33.44
C ILE A 34 18.20 7.17 -33.37
N ILE A 35 18.03 6.61 -32.18
CA ILE A 35 17.06 5.54 -31.90
C ILE A 35 15.85 6.18 -31.21
N ASP A 36 14.67 5.96 -31.81
CA ASP A 36 13.41 6.46 -31.27
C ASP A 36 12.88 5.64 -30.08
N ASP A 37 11.85 6.18 -29.42
CA ASP A 37 11.19 5.61 -28.25
C ASP A 37 10.70 4.17 -28.47
N GLU A 38 10.04 3.92 -29.59
CA GLU A 38 9.39 2.64 -29.87
C GLU A 38 10.42 1.55 -30.10
N LYS A 39 11.47 1.85 -30.86
CA LYS A 39 12.56 0.92 -31.12
C LYS A 39 13.31 0.55 -29.84
N ILE A 40 13.60 1.54 -28.98
CA ILE A 40 14.23 1.29 -27.67
C ILE A 40 13.33 0.37 -26.85
N LYS A 41 12.06 0.74 -26.63
CA LYS A 41 11.15 -0.05 -25.79
C LYS A 41 10.91 -1.45 -26.36
N HIS A 42 10.79 -1.59 -27.68
CA HIS A 42 10.58 -2.87 -28.33
C HIS A 42 11.77 -3.81 -28.15
N GLU A 43 13.00 -3.31 -28.29
CA GLU A 43 14.20 -4.09 -28.03
C GLU A 43 14.17 -4.66 -26.60
N TYR A 44 14.00 -3.81 -25.58
CA TYR A 44 13.99 -4.26 -24.19
C TYR A 44 12.82 -5.17 -23.85
N ALA A 45 11.62 -4.87 -24.37
CA ALA A 45 10.42 -5.68 -24.13
C ALA A 45 10.47 -7.06 -24.80
N SER A 46 11.29 -7.23 -25.85
CA SER A 46 11.46 -8.51 -26.56
C SER A 46 12.62 -9.36 -26.06
N ARG A 47 13.50 -8.82 -25.18
CA ARG A 47 14.65 -9.56 -24.62
C ARG A 47 14.27 -10.85 -23.92
N LYS A 48 13.11 -10.87 -23.25
CA LYS A 48 12.61 -12.02 -22.49
C LYS A 48 11.09 -12.14 -22.64
N PRO A 49 10.50 -13.31 -22.38
CA PRO A 49 9.07 -13.53 -22.55
C PRO A 49 8.26 -12.97 -21.36
N TYR A 50 8.40 -11.67 -21.07
CA TYR A 50 7.76 -11.01 -19.93
C TYR A 50 6.24 -11.22 -19.91
N GLY A 51 5.59 -11.13 -21.08
CA GLY A 51 4.15 -11.39 -21.20
C GLY A 51 3.74 -12.81 -20.80
N LYS A 52 4.62 -13.81 -21.00
CA LYS A 52 4.41 -15.18 -20.52
C LYS A 52 4.57 -15.25 -19.01
N TRP A 53 5.63 -14.65 -18.48
CA TRP A 53 5.89 -14.62 -17.03
C TRP A 53 4.73 -14.00 -16.25
N LEU A 54 4.23 -12.84 -16.71
CA LEU A 54 3.10 -12.16 -16.09
C LEU A 54 1.83 -13.04 -16.09
N LYS A 55 1.55 -13.74 -17.20
CA LYS A 55 0.37 -14.61 -17.32
C LYS A 55 0.46 -15.86 -16.44
N GLU A 56 1.65 -16.43 -16.28
CA GLU A 56 1.85 -17.69 -15.57
C GLU A 56 2.08 -17.51 -14.06
N GLN A 57 2.66 -16.38 -13.64
CA GLN A 57 3.15 -16.20 -12.27
C GLN A 57 2.28 -15.27 -11.43
N ILE A 58 1.62 -14.28 -12.03
CA ILE A 58 0.73 -13.39 -11.27
C ILE A 58 -0.47 -14.18 -10.77
N VAL A 59 -0.73 -14.07 -9.48
CA VAL A 59 -1.94 -14.60 -8.85
C VAL A 59 -2.89 -13.43 -8.65
N ASP A 60 -4.04 -13.44 -9.32
CA ASP A 60 -5.07 -12.43 -9.10
C ASP A 60 -5.93 -12.80 -7.88
N LEU A 61 -6.12 -11.85 -6.96
CA LEU A 61 -6.96 -12.06 -5.77
C LEU A 61 -8.38 -12.51 -6.14
N ASP A 62 -8.96 -11.91 -7.19
CA ASP A 62 -10.31 -12.24 -7.67
C ASP A 62 -10.45 -13.69 -8.17
N LYS A 63 -9.34 -14.32 -8.55
CA LYS A 63 -9.29 -15.71 -9.05
C LYS A 63 -9.00 -16.73 -7.94
N LEU A 64 -8.71 -16.29 -6.72
CA LEU A 64 -8.55 -17.19 -5.58
C LEU A 64 -9.90 -17.80 -5.20
N PRO A 65 -9.91 -19.05 -4.69
CA PRO A 65 -11.14 -19.71 -4.27
C PRO A 65 -11.86 -18.91 -3.18
N ALA A 66 -13.19 -18.95 -3.18
CA ALA A 66 -13.97 -18.33 -2.13
C ALA A 66 -13.59 -18.91 -0.75
N PRO A 67 -13.45 -18.07 0.29
CA PRO A 67 -13.13 -18.53 1.63
C PRO A 67 -14.29 -19.35 2.21
N LYS A 68 -13.98 -20.42 2.96
CA LYS A 68 -14.99 -21.28 3.58
C LYS A 68 -15.79 -20.56 4.67
N LYS A 69 -15.14 -19.61 5.34
CA LYS A 69 -15.72 -18.82 6.42
C LYS A 69 -15.22 -17.39 6.25
N VAL A 70 -16.14 -16.45 6.29
CA VAL A 70 -15.84 -15.02 6.34
C VAL A 70 -16.23 -14.52 7.73
N HIS A 71 -15.35 -13.74 8.34
CA HIS A 71 -15.72 -13.05 9.57
C HIS A 71 -16.79 -12.00 9.25
N GLY A 72 -17.99 -12.22 9.78
CA GLY A 72 -19.15 -11.35 9.60
C GLY A 72 -19.30 -10.31 10.71
N LEU A 73 -20.35 -9.49 10.58
CA LEU A 73 -20.78 -8.55 11.59
C LEU A 73 -21.23 -9.29 12.87
N ASN A 74 -20.73 -8.88 14.02
CA ASN A 74 -21.27 -9.28 15.31
C ASN A 74 -21.94 -8.09 15.99
N GLU A 75 -23.26 -7.99 15.83
CA GLU A 75 -24.08 -6.89 16.34
C GLU A 75 -23.95 -6.71 17.86
N LYS A 76 -23.78 -7.81 18.60
CA LYS A 76 -23.68 -7.77 20.07
C LYS A 76 -22.43 -7.03 20.55
N THR A 77 -21.34 -7.12 19.80
CA THR A 77 -20.04 -6.52 20.16
C THR A 77 -19.75 -5.22 19.40
N LEU A 78 -20.57 -4.86 18.42
CA LEU A 78 -20.30 -3.74 17.51
C LEU A 78 -20.10 -2.43 18.26
N LEU A 79 -21.02 -2.09 19.17
CA LEU A 79 -20.96 -0.83 19.90
C LEU A 79 -19.73 -0.75 20.82
N GLU A 80 -19.33 -1.87 21.43
CA GLU A 80 -18.17 -1.95 22.30
C GLU A 80 -16.87 -1.77 21.50
N ARG A 81 -16.78 -2.40 20.33
CA ARG A 81 -15.65 -2.24 19.39
C ARG A 81 -15.55 -0.82 18.87
N GLN A 82 -16.66 -0.24 18.42
CA GLN A 82 -16.72 1.17 17.99
C GLN A 82 -16.19 2.11 19.08
N LYS A 83 -16.59 1.90 20.34
CA LYS A 83 -16.07 2.68 21.47
C LYS A 83 -14.57 2.45 21.71
N ALA A 84 -14.10 1.21 21.61
CA ALA A 84 -12.68 0.86 21.78
C ALA A 84 -11.78 1.56 20.75
N PHE A 85 -12.25 1.71 19.51
CA PHE A 85 -11.55 2.41 18.43
C PHE A 85 -11.84 3.91 18.34
N GLY A 86 -12.67 4.46 19.24
CA GLY A 86 -12.95 5.90 19.31
C GLY A 86 -13.96 6.41 18.27
N TYR A 87 -14.77 5.54 17.67
CA TYR A 87 -15.87 5.97 16.80
C TYR A 87 -16.91 6.74 17.60
N THR A 88 -17.31 7.90 17.07
CA THR A 88 -18.38 8.73 17.63
C THR A 88 -19.63 8.67 16.75
N LEU A 89 -20.79 8.99 17.32
CA LEU A 89 -22.03 9.11 16.55
C LEU A 89 -21.91 10.16 15.43
N GLU A 90 -21.19 11.24 15.70
CA GLU A 90 -20.91 12.29 14.73
C GLU A 90 -20.06 11.75 13.58
N TYR A 91 -18.97 11.04 13.87
CA TYR A 91 -18.13 10.42 12.85
C TYR A 91 -18.93 9.43 11.99
N ILE A 92 -19.77 8.58 12.61
CA ILE A 92 -20.61 7.62 11.88
C ILE A 92 -21.61 8.35 10.97
N LYS A 93 -22.31 9.36 11.48
CA LYS A 93 -23.37 10.06 10.74
C LYS A 93 -22.85 11.00 9.67
N LEU A 94 -21.78 11.76 9.96
CA LEU A 94 -21.29 12.81 9.10
C LEU A 94 -20.21 12.32 8.13
N ILE A 95 -19.39 11.34 8.53
CA ILE A 95 -18.26 10.85 7.71
C ILE A 95 -18.58 9.52 7.06
N LEU A 96 -18.93 8.48 7.85
CA LEU A 96 -19.13 7.14 7.29
C LEU A 96 -20.41 7.01 6.45
N ASN A 97 -21.51 7.62 6.87
CA ASN A 97 -22.80 7.46 6.20
C ASN A 97 -22.77 7.95 4.73
N PRO A 98 -22.26 9.17 4.40
CA PRO A 98 -22.14 9.59 2.99
C PRO A 98 -21.27 8.65 2.14
N MET A 99 -20.16 8.15 2.69
CA MET A 99 -19.31 7.19 1.98
C MET A 99 -20.06 5.89 1.67
N ALA A 100 -20.87 5.39 2.62
CA ALA A 100 -21.63 4.17 2.46
C ALA A 100 -22.83 4.31 1.51
N THR A 101 -23.54 5.44 1.55
CA THR A 101 -24.79 5.63 0.78
C THR A 101 -24.56 6.22 -0.61
N HIS A 102 -23.56 7.07 -0.77
CA HIS A 102 -23.32 7.83 -2.00
C HIS A 102 -21.98 7.51 -2.66
N GLY A 103 -21.08 6.77 -2.00
CA GLY A 103 -19.77 6.43 -2.55
C GLY A 103 -18.83 7.64 -2.69
N ILE A 104 -19.10 8.74 -1.98
CA ILE A 104 -18.29 9.95 -1.95
C ILE A 104 -17.87 10.26 -0.52
N GLU A 105 -16.70 10.88 -0.37
CA GLU A 105 -16.29 11.41 0.93
C GLU A 105 -17.22 12.53 1.39
N ALA A 106 -17.27 12.74 2.70
CA ALA A 106 -18.10 13.78 3.29
C ALA A 106 -17.55 15.17 2.95
N THR A 107 -18.41 16.03 2.39
CA THR A 107 -18.07 17.43 2.14
C THR A 107 -18.48 18.30 3.33
N GLY A 108 -17.56 19.19 3.73
CA GLY A 108 -17.75 20.16 4.80
C GLY A 108 -17.36 21.56 4.35
N SER A 109 -17.54 22.54 5.24
CA SER A 109 -17.11 23.92 5.02
C SER A 109 -16.54 24.50 6.31
N MET A 110 -15.96 25.69 6.23
CA MET A 110 -15.21 26.37 7.31
C MET A 110 -13.87 25.68 7.64
N GLY A 111 -13.04 26.35 8.45
CA GLY A 111 -11.78 25.80 8.93
C GLY A 111 -11.96 24.88 10.14
N ASP A 112 -10.94 24.04 10.41
CA ASP A 112 -10.87 23.23 11.62
C ASP A 112 -10.49 24.12 12.82
N ASP A 113 -11.46 24.39 13.70
CA ASP A 113 -11.28 25.19 14.92
C ASP A 113 -10.96 24.32 16.15
N THR A 114 -10.81 23.00 15.96
CA THR A 114 -10.53 22.10 17.06
C THR A 114 -9.07 22.22 17.51
N PRO A 115 -8.76 22.02 18.80
CA PRO A 115 -7.38 21.99 19.25
C PRO A 115 -6.60 20.91 18.50
N ILE A 116 -5.37 21.23 18.10
CA ILE A 116 -4.44 20.23 17.57
C ILE A 116 -4.37 19.02 18.51
N ALA A 117 -4.17 17.82 17.96
CA ALA A 117 -4.34 16.58 18.72
C ALA A 117 -3.59 16.55 20.07
N LEU A 118 -2.38 17.11 20.11
CA LEU A 118 -1.54 17.23 21.31
C LEU A 118 -2.19 18.07 22.44
N LEU A 119 -2.95 19.11 22.10
CA LEU A 119 -3.59 20.02 23.05
C LEU A 119 -5.04 19.63 23.37
N SER A 120 -5.56 18.57 22.74
CA SER A 120 -6.93 18.14 22.95
C SER A 120 -7.12 17.58 24.37
N LYS A 121 -8.23 17.97 25.02
CA LYS A 121 -8.65 17.39 26.30
C LYS A 121 -9.33 16.03 26.15
N ARG A 122 -9.62 15.60 24.91
CA ARG A 122 -10.25 14.31 24.59
C ARG A 122 -9.20 13.35 24.02
N PRO A 123 -9.34 12.03 24.23
CA PRO A 123 -8.48 11.04 23.58
C PRO A 123 -8.51 11.22 22.06
N GLN A 124 -7.33 11.30 21.44
CA GLN A 124 -7.18 11.45 19.99
C GLN A 124 -6.59 10.18 19.40
N PRO A 125 -7.11 9.67 18.27
CA PRO A 125 -6.50 8.56 17.57
C PRO A 125 -5.12 8.98 17.04
N LEU A 126 -4.21 8.00 16.90
CA LEU A 126 -2.84 8.26 16.48
C LEU A 126 -2.77 8.94 15.09
N TYR A 127 -3.73 8.66 14.21
CA TYR A 127 -3.84 9.28 12.89
C TYR A 127 -3.89 10.82 12.94
N ASN A 128 -4.50 11.41 13.98
CA ASN A 128 -4.67 12.88 14.07
C ASN A 128 -3.36 13.64 14.32
N TYR A 129 -2.30 12.94 14.71
CA TYR A 129 -0.96 13.49 14.90
C TYR A 129 -0.17 13.58 13.59
N PHE A 130 -0.61 12.90 12.53
CA PHE A 130 0.02 12.93 11.22
C PHE A 130 -0.74 13.90 10.32
N LYS A 131 0.00 14.79 9.66
CA LYS A 131 -0.56 15.74 8.70
C LYS A 131 -0.07 15.37 7.30
N GLN A 132 -1.00 15.33 6.35
CA GLN A 132 -0.67 15.03 4.96
C GLN A 132 0.21 16.14 4.41
N LEU A 133 1.34 15.75 3.84
CA LEU A 133 2.18 16.67 3.08
C LEU A 133 1.54 16.89 1.71
N PHE A 134 1.65 18.11 1.21
CA PHE A 134 1.20 18.45 -0.14
C PHE A 134 2.28 19.27 -0.83
N ALA A 135 2.34 19.12 -2.14
CA ALA A 135 3.31 19.83 -2.95
C ALA A 135 2.90 21.29 -3.11
N GLN A 136 3.85 22.19 -2.93
CA GLN A 136 3.70 23.62 -3.20
C GLN A 136 4.89 24.08 -4.03
N VAL A 137 4.61 24.71 -5.18
CA VAL A 137 5.58 25.34 -6.11
C VAL A 137 6.58 24.39 -6.77
N THR A 138 7.32 23.62 -5.98
CA THR A 138 8.42 22.73 -6.38
C THR A 138 7.99 21.65 -7.36
N ASN A 139 6.81 21.08 -7.18
CA ASN A 139 6.17 20.18 -8.12
C ASN A 139 4.64 20.39 -8.09
N PRO A 140 3.94 20.31 -9.23
CA PRO A 140 2.50 20.47 -9.27
C PRO A 140 1.77 19.22 -8.71
N PRO A 141 0.63 19.39 -8.01
CA PRO A 141 -0.27 18.26 -7.73
C PRO A 141 -0.92 17.77 -9.03
N ILE A 142 -1.31 16.48 -9.05
CA ILE A 142 -2.03 15.85 -10.15
C ILE A 142 -3.53 15.93 -9.87
N ASP A 143 -4.35 16.13 -10.91
CA ASP A 143 -5.82 16.06 -10.79
C ASP A 143 -6.27 14.59 -10.77
N PRO A 144 -6.74 14.05 -9.63
CA PRO A 144 -7.06 12.63 -9.52
C PRO A 144 -8.29 12.21 -10.32
N ILE A 145 -9.10 13.17 -10.81
CA ILE A 145 -10.31 12.89 -11.58
C ILE A 145 -10.02 13.03 -13.08
N ARG A 146 -9.39 14.14 -13.50
CA ARG A 146 -9.13 14.40 -14.92
C ARG A 146 -7.94 13.63 -15.47
N GLU A 147 -6.98 13.30 -14.61
CA GLU A 147 -5.75 12.59 -14.96
C GLU A 147 -5.72 11.18 -14.34
N GLU A 148 -6.88 10.60 -14.02
CA GLU A 148 -7.00 9.25 -13.44
C GLU A 148 -6.22 8.18 -14.25
N VAL A 149 -6.18 8.31 -15.58
CA VAL A 149 -5.52 7.36 -16.49
C VAL A 149 -4.01 7.21 -16.25
N VAL A 150 -3.36 8.19 -15.61
CA VAL A 150 -1.93 8.11 -15.25
C VAL A 150 -1.68 7.63 -13.82
N MET A 151 -2.75 7.36 -13.06
CA MET A 151 -2.70 6.89 -11.67
C MET A 151 -3.08 5.40 -11.59
N THR A 152 -2.62 4.71 -10.55
CA THR A 152 -3.02 3.33 -10.27
C THR A 152 -3.03 3.08 -8.76
N GLU A 153 -3.99 2.26 -8.33
CA GLU A 153 -4.10 1.76 -6.95
C GLU A 153 -3.65 0.30 -6.84
N ASP A 154 -3.14 -0.30 -7.93
CA ASP A 154 -2.74 -1.70 -7.96
C ASP A 154 -1.64 -1.97 -6.92
N VAL A 155 -1.83 -3.04 -6.13
CA VAL A 155 -0.86 -3.48 -5.13
C VAL A 155 -0.44 -4.90 -5.43
N MET A 156 0.87 -5.14 -5.39
CA MET A 156 1.46 -6.45 -5.57
C MET A 156 1.99 -6.97 -4.23
N LEU A 157 1.27 -7.91 -3.61
CA LEU A 157 1.71 -8.56 -2.37
C LEU A 157 2.66 -9.73 -2.65
N GLY A 158 3.53 -10.03 -1.69
CA GLY A 158 4.55 -11.07 -1.76
C GLY A 158 5.97 -10.52 -1.59
N GLY A 159 6.96 -11.41 -1.71
CA GLY A 159 8.37 -11.05 -1.63
C GLY A 159 8.90 -10.48 -2.94
N GLU A 160 9.77 -9.49 -2.85
CA GLU A 160 10.59 -8.97 -3.94
C GLU A 160 11.83 -9.85 -4.12
N LYS A 161 12.31 -9.94 -5.36
CA LYS A 161 13.51 -10.68 -5.75
C LYS A 161 14.64 -9.69 -6.04
N ASN A 162 15.79 -10.20 -6.49
CA ASN A 162 16.97 -9.38 -6.73
C ASN A 162 16.74 -8.42 -7.91
N LEU A 163 16.81 -7.11 -7.66
CA LEU A 163 16.61 -6.07 -8.67
C LEU A 163 17.54 -6.19 -9.89
N LEU A 164 18.74 -6.75 -9.72
CA LEU A 164 19.73 -6.89 -10.79
C LEU A 164 19.51 -8.12 -11.67
N ASP A 165 18.61 -9.02 -11.25
CA ASP A 165 18.26 -10.21 -12.00
C ASP A 165 16.90 -10.05 -12.67
N GLU A 166 16.68 -10.85 -13.70
CA GLU A 166 15.44 -10.83 -14.47
C GLU A 166 14.99 -12.27 -14.68
N THR A 167 14.06 -12.72 -13.84
CA THR A 167 13.57 -14.10 -13.77
C THR A 167 12.05 -14.14 -13.64
N PRO A 168 11.37 -15.24 -14.04
CA PRO A 168 9.91 -15.35 -13.91
C PRO A 168 9.41 -15.20 -12.47
N GLU A 169 10.20 -15.57 -11.46
CA GLU A 169 9.83 -15.49 -10.05
C GLU A 169 9.59 -14.04 -9.58
N HIS A 170 10.08 -13.03 -10.30
CA HIS A 170 9.77 -11.62 -10.03
C HIS A 170 8.26 -11.32 -10.23
N ALA A 171 7.62 -12.03 -11.16
CA ALA A 171 6.20 -11.89 -11.44
C ALA A 171 5.31 -12.70 -10.47
N HIS A 172 5.90 -13.53 -9.60
CA HIS A 172 5.14 -14.35 -8.65
C HIS A 172 4.66 -13.52 -7.46
N ARG A 173 3.58 -12.78 -7.67
CA ARG A 173 2.99 -11.83 -6.71
C ARG A 173 1.47 -11.98 -6.70
N LEU A 174 0.87 -11.72 -5.54
CA LEU A 174 -0.57 -11.62 -5.40
C LEU A 174 -1.01 -10.19 -5.76
N ARG A 175 -1.73 -10.04 -6.88
CA ARG A 175 -2.22 -8.76 -7.38
C ARG A 175 -3.57 -8.40 -6.79
N LEU A 176 -3.64 -7.18 -6.25
CA LEU A 176 -4.83 -6.50 -5.77
C LEU A 176 -5.05 -5.28 -6.67
N LYS A 177 -6.31 -4.98 -6.98
CA LYS A 177 -6.69 -3.78 -7.76
C LYS A 177 -6.65 -2.48 -6.95
N ARG A 178 -6.64 -2.60 -5.62
CA ARG A 178 -6.69 -1.49 -4.66
C ARG A 178 -6.14 -1.93 -3.30
N PRO A 179 -5.67 -1.00 -2.46
CA PRO A 179 -5.16 -1.31 -1.12
C PRO A 179 -6.27 -1.56 -0.08
N ILE A 180 -7.55 -1.45 -0.46
CA ILE A 180 -8.71 -1.64 0.43
C ILE A 180 -9.33 -3.01 0.17
N LEU A 181 -9.45 -3.79 1.25
CA LEU A 181 -9.93 -5.16 1.21
C LEU A 181 -11.26 -5.31 1.94
N THR A 182 -12.19 -6.04 1.33
CA THR A 182 -13.35 -6.59 2.01
C THR A 182 -12.95 -7.75 2.93
N ASN A 183 -13.82 -8.11 3.87
CA ASN A 183 -13.58 -9.28 4.74
C ASN A 183 -13.39 -10.57 3.93
N GLU A 184 -14.11 -10.74 2.83
CA GLU A 184 -13.96 -11.93 1.97
C GLU A 184 -12.58 -11.96 1.29
N GLU A 185 -12.16 -10.83 0.71
CA GLU A 185 -10.84 -10.67 0.10
C GLU A 185 -9.71 -10.92 1.10
N LEU A 186 -9.81 -10.37 2.32
CA LEU A 186 -8.83 -10.61 3.37
C LEU A 186 -8.74 -12.10 3.74
N GLU A 187 -9.87 -12.81 3.82
CA GLU A 187 -9.86 -14.25 4.10
C GLU A 187 -9.26 -15.07 2.95
N LYS A 188 -9.42 -14.64 1.68
CA LYS A 188 -8.69 -15.23 0.55
C LYS A 188 -7.18 -15.09 0.74
N ILE A 189 -6.72 -13.92 1.19
CA ILE A 189 -5.30 -13.67 1.49
C ILE A 189 -4.84 -14.52 2.68
N ARG A 190 -5.62 -14.58 3.76
CA ARG A 190 -5.28 -15.35 4.98
C ARG A 190 -5.05 -16.83 4.68
N HIS A 191 -5.76 -17.37 3.69
CA HIS A 191 -5.66 -18.78 3.28
C HIS A 191 -4.85 -18.99 2.00
N VAL A 192 -4.15 -17.97 1.49
CA VAL A 192 -3.34 -18.11 0.28
C VAL A 192 -2.21 -19.12 0.53
N ASN A 193 -2.10 -20.09 -0.38
CA ASN A 193 -1.04 -21.08 -0.39
C ASN A 193 -0.72 -21.45 -1.85
N LYS A 194 0.01 -20.55 -2.52
CA LYS A 194 0.43 -20.70 -3.92
C LYS A 194 1.93 -20.44 -3.99
N GLY A 195 2.75 -21.50 -4.06
CA GLY A 195 4.20 -21.35 -4.08
C GLY A 195 4.76 -20.73 -2.80
N ASP A 196 5.44 -19.58 -2.92
CA ASP A 196 5.96 -18.79 -1.80
C ASP A 196 4.96 -17.75 -1.27
N LEU A 197 3.77 -17.62 -1.89
CA LEU A 197 2.66 -16.82 -1.36
C LEU A 197 1.98 -17.57 -0.21
N LYS A 198 2.36 -17.19 1.01
CA LYS A 198 1.82 -17.70 2.28
C LYS A 198 1.61 -16.53 3.22
N ALA A 199 0.49 -16.55 3.93
CA ALA A 199 0.14 -15.54 4.93
C ALA A 199 0.29 -16.06 6.36
N GLU A 200 0.72 -15.21 7.28
CA GLU A 200 0.68 -15.46 8.72
C GLU A 200 0.04 -14.26 9.43
N VAL A 201 -0.81 -14.55 10.41
CA VAL A 201 -1.54 -13.54 11.18
C VAL A 201 -0.77 -13.25 12.45
N LEU A 202 -0.49 -11.97 12.68
CA LEU A 202 0.17 -11.47 13.86
C LEU A 202 -0.84 -10.64 14.65
N SER A 203 -1.17 -11.12 15.85
CA SER A 203 -2.10 -10.45 16.73
C SER A 203 -1.51 -9.12 17.22
N THR A 204 -2.27 -8.03 17.11
CA THR A 204 -1.88 -6.68 17.57
C THR A 204 -2.58 -6.29 18.86
N VAL A 205 -3.21 -7.23 19.56
CA VAL A 205 -3.77 -7.00 20.89
C VAL A 205 -2.79 -7.34 22.00
N PHE A 206 -2.97 -6.74 23.17
CA PHE A 206 -2.16 -7.00 24.35
C PHE A 206 -2.99 -6.91 25.63
N ASN A 207 -2.56 -7.60 26.68
CA ASN A 207 -3.30 -7.62 27.94
C ASN A 207 -3.31 -6.23 28.59
N LYS A 208 -4.51 -5.75 28.96
CA LYS A 208 -4.72 -4.45 29.63
C LYS A 208 -3.95 -4.31 30.94
N GLU A 209 -3.74 -5.40 31.67
CA GLU A 209 -3.09 -5.43 32.99
C GLU A 209 -1.59 -5.15 32.90
N ASP A 210 -0.97 -5.43 31.75
CA ASP A 210 0.46 -5.15 31.51
C ASP A 210 0.75 -3.63 31.37
N GLY A 211 -0.30 -2.81 31.24
CA GLY A 211 -0.21 -1.35 31.16
C GLY A 211 0.75 -0.85 30.08
N LYS A 212 1.52 0.21 30.38
CA LYS A 212 2.46 0.83 29.43
C LYS A 212 3.56 -0.13 28.96
N LYS A 213 4.05 -1.00 29.87
CA LYS A 213 5.10 -1.99 29.54
C LYS A 213 4.55 -3.09 28.62
N GLY A 214 3.25 -3.37 28.69
CA GLY A 214 2.54 -4.30 27.82
C GLY A 214 2.63 -3.93 26.35
N LEU A 215 2.42 -2.65 26.02
CA LEU A 215 2.50 -2.17 24.65
C LEU A 215 3.89 -2.40 24.03
N GLU A 216 4.95 -2.00 24.73
CA GLU A 216 6.33 -2.19 24.25
C GLU A 216 6.69 -3.67 24.11
N LYS A 217 6.27 -4.49 25.07
CA LYS A 217 6.49 -5.94 25.05
C LYS A 217 5.75 -6.60 23.89
N ALA A 218 4.49 -6.23 23.65
CA ALA A 218 3.68 -6.73 22.54
C ALA A 218 4.30 -6.35 21.19
N LEU A 219 4.74 -5.10 21.04
CA LEU A 219 5.42 -4.65 19.81
C LEU A 219 6.71 -5.45 19.55
N LYS A 220 7.52 -5.67 20.58
CA LYS A 220 8.72 -6.53 20.49
C LYS A 220 8.37 -8.00 20.19
N ALA A 221 7.22 -8.49 20.66
CA ALA A 221 6.75 -9.84 20.36
C ALA A 221 6.35 -9.96 18.89
N ILE A 222 5.62 -8.99 18.33
CA ILE A 222 5.28 -8.92 16.91
C ILE A 222 6.53 -8.97 16.04
N PHE A 223 7.59 -8.23 16.42
CA PHE A 223 8.87 -8.25 15.68
C PHE A 223 9.50 -9.64 15.65
N LYS A 224 9.53 -10.34 16.79
CA LYS A 224 10.06 -11.71 16.88
C LYS A 224 9.22 -12.71 16.10
N GLN A 225 7.89 -12.60 16.17
CA GLN A 225 6.97 -13.46 15.42
C GLN A 225 7.13 -13.26 13.92
N ALA A 226 7.20 -12.00 13.46
CA ALA A 226 7.47 -11.67 12.06
C ALA A 226 8.81 -12.24 11.58
N ASP A 227 9.89 -12.07 12.36
CA ASP A 227 11.20 -12.64 12.02
C ASP A 227 11.16 -14.18 11.91
N ALA A 228 10.38 -14.84 12.78
CA ALA A 228 10.19 -16.29 12.73
C ALA A 228 9.34 -16.73 11.52
N ALA A 229 8.26 -16.01 11.22
CA ALA A 229 7.40 -16.24 10.05
C ALA A 229 8.20 -16.13 8.74
N ILE A 230 9.02 -15.08 8.62
CA ILE A 230 9.88 -14.86 7.46
C ILE A 230 10.88 -16.01 7.27
N LYS A 231 11.46 -16.52 8.36
CA LYS A 231 12.36 -17.69 8.30
C LYS A 231 11.66 -18.96 7.83
N LYS A 232 10.35 -19.09 8.07
CA LYS A 232 9.53 -20.20 7.56
C LYS A 232 9.11 -20.02 6.09
N GLY A 233 9.48 -18.90 5.46
CA GLY A 233 9.13 -18.60 4.07
C GLY A 233 7.74 -17.98 3.90
N VAL A 234 7.19 -17.35 4.94
CA VAL A 234 5.97 -16.53 4.82
C VAL A 234 6.30 -15.24 4.08
N SER A 235 5.45 -14.84 3.14
CA SER A 235 5.62 -13.65 2.29
C SER A 235 4.55 -12.58 2.51
N ILE A 236 3.52 -12.86 3.32
CA ILE A 236 2.49 -11.90 3.68
C ILE A 236 2.27 -11.97 5.20
N LEU A 237 2.38 -10.83 5.88
CA LEU A 237 2.09 -10.72 7.32
C LEU A 237 0.82 -9.89 7.50
N ILE A 238 -0.17 -10.45 8.16
CA ILE A 238 -1.45 -9.80 8.47
C ILE A 238 -1.40 -9.34 9.93
N LEU A 239 -1.31 -8.03 10.16
CA LEU A 239 -1.47 -7.43 11.48
C LEU A 239 -2.96 -7.34 11.79
N SER A 240 -3.43 -7.99 12.87
CA SER A 240 -4.86 -8.07 13.18
C SER A 240 -5.17 -7.74 14.64
N ASP A 241 -6.10 -6.80 14.85
CA ASP A 241 -6.66 -6.48 16.16
C ASP A 241 -8.01 -7.18 16.44
N ARG A 242 -8.41 -8.12 15.57
CA ARG A 242 -9.74 -8.77 15.62
C ARG A 242 -10.00 -9.49 16.94
N GLU A 243 -8.95 -10.02 17.57
CA GLU A 243 -8.98 -10.75 18.85
C GLU A 243 -9.19 -9.85 20.08
N LEU A 244 -9.50 -8.57 19.88
CA LEU A 244 -9.93 -7.65 20.94
C LEU A 244 -11.05 -8.27 21.79
N ASP A 245 -10.86 -8.22 23.10
CA ASP A 245 -11.85 -8.62 24.11
C ASP A 245 -11.75 -7.75 25.38
N LYS A 246 -12.38 -8.19 26.47
CA LYS A 246 -12.41 -7.46 27.75
C LYS A 246 -11.04 -7.31 28.40
N ASP A 247 -10.12 -8.22 28.14
CA ASP A 247 -8.81 -8.32 28.78
C ASP A 247 -7.68 -7.95 27.81
N ASN A 248 -7.90 -8.09 26.51
CA ASN A 248 -6.96 -7.79 25.44
C ASN A 248 -7.38 -6.53 24.67
N VAL A 249 -6.58 -5.48 24.77
CA VAL A 249 -6.80 -4.18 24.12
C VAL A 249 -5.98 -4.04 22.84
N PRO A 250 -6.47 -3.30 21.82
CA PRO A 250 -5.81 -3.21 20.53
C PRO A 250 -4.68 -2.18 20.58
N MET A 251 -3.53 -2.53 20.00
CA MET A 251 -2.48 -1.58 19.69
C MET A 251 -2.93 -0.69 18.52
N PRO A 252 -2.66 0.62 18.54
CA PRO A 252 -2.88 1.46 17.37
C PRO A 252 -2.21 0.86 16.12
N THR A 253 -3.00 0.50 15.11
CA THR A 253 -2.52 -0.22 13.92
C THR A 253 -1.40 0.52 13.19
N LEU A 254 -1.47 1.85 13.13
CA LEU A 254 -0.40 2.68 12.59
C LEU A 254 0.94 2.47 13.32
N LEU A 255 0.92 2.34 14.66
CA LEU A 255 2.11 2.08 15.45
C LEU A 255 2.66 0.66 15.20
N ALA A 256 1.77 -0.34 15.17
CA ALA A 256 2.15 -1.73 14.90
C ALA A 256 2.79 -1.86 13.51
N CYS A 257 2.13 -1.29 12.48
CA CYS A 257 2.58 -1.34 11.09
C CYS A 257 3.90 -0.57 10.90
N ALA A 258 3.99 0.68 11.36
CA ALA A 258 5.21 1.48 11.21
C ALA A 258 6.38 0.87 12.01
N GLY A 259 6.13 0.41 13.23
CA GLY A 259 7.13 -0.26 14.07
C GLY A 259 7.69 -1.50 13.37
N LEU A 260 6.82 -2.39 12.88
CA LEU A 260 7.23 -3.61 12.20
C LEU A 260 7.94 -3.29 10.88
N HIS A 261 7.40 -2.37 10.09
CA HIS A 261 8.00 -1.92 8.84
C HIS A 261 9.46 -1.49 9.03
N HIS A 262 9.72 -0.61 9.99
CA HIS A 262 11.09 -0.13 10.26
C HIS A 262 11.98 -1.20 10.91
N HIS A 263 11.43 -2.10 11.73
CA HIS A 263 12.18 -3.26 12.23
C HIS A 263 12.68 -4.12 11.06
N LEU A 264 11.80 -4.46 10.11
CA LEU A 264 12.15 -5.26 8.94
C LEU A 264 13.16 -4.57 8.02
N ILE A 265 13.10 -3.24 7.88
CA ILE A 265 14.12 -2.46 7.15
C ILE A 265 15.48 -2.60 7.84
N ARG A 266 15.56 -2.36 9.15
CA ARG A 266 16.82 -2.47 9.90
C ARG A 266 17.41 -3.89 9.86
N ARG A 267 16.56 -4.90 9.69
CA ARG A 267 16.95 -6.31 9.55
C ARG A 267 17.29 -6.72 8.11
N GLY A 268 17.03 -5.87 7.12
CA GLY A 268 17.20 -6.20 5.70
C GLY A 268 16.22 -7.27 5.19
N THR A 269 15.06 -7.42 5.84
CA THR A 269 14.06 -8.45 5.50
C THR A 269 12.75 -7.86 4.98
N ARG A 270 12.61 -6.53 4.91
CA ARG A 270 11.37 -5.86 4.47
C ARG A 270 10.94 -6.25 3.05
N THR A 271 11.89 -6.45 2.13
CA THR A 271 11.60 -6.85 0.75
C THR A 271 11.05 -8.28 0.65
N LYS A 272 11.23 -9.12 1.67
CA LYS A 272 10.78 -10.53 1.64
C LYS A 272 9.29 -10.71 1.89
N VAL A 273 8.62 -9.69 2.42
CA VAL A 273 7.21 -9.78 2.85
C VAL A 273 6.41 -8.57 2.43
N SER A 274 5.09 -8.73 2.41
CA SER A 274 4.13 -7.63 2.40
C SER A 274 3.41 -7.54 3.75
N LEU A 275 2.95 -6.35 4.12
CA LEU A 275 2.20 -6.11 5.34
C LEU A 275 0.75 -5.77 4.97
N VAL A 276 -0.20 -6.44 5.59
CA VAL A 276 -1.64 -6.18 5.47
C VAL A 276 -2.16 -5.87 6.87
N CYS A 277 -3.01 -4.86 7.00
CA CYS A 277 -3.57 -4.46 8.29
C CYS A 277 -5.08 -4.75 8.32
N GLU A 278 -5.50 -5.56 9.28
CA GLU A 278 -6.89 -5.78 9.67
C GLU A 278 -7.16 -5.01 10.95
N THR A 279 -8.01 -3.99 10.88
CA THR A 279 -8.26 -3.09 12.01
C THR A 279 -9.71 -2.64 12.13
N GLY A 280 -10.24 -2.60 13.36
CA GLY A 280 -11.58 -2.07 13.69
C GLY A 280 -12.60 -3.11 14.13
#